data_AF-A0AAD1XTP6-F1
#
_entry.id   AF-A0AAD1XTP6-F1
#
_cell.length_a   1.000
_cell.length_b   1.000
_cell.length_c   1.000
_cell.angle_alpha   90.00
_cell.angle_beta   90.00
_cell.angle_gamma   90.00
#
_symmetry.space_group_name_H-M   'P 1'
#
loop_
_entity.id
_entity.type
_entity.pdbx_description
1 polymer ?
#
loop_
_entity_poly.entity_id
_entity_poly.type
_entity_poly.pdbx_seq_one_letter_code
_entity_poly.pdbx_strand_id
1 'polypeptide(L)'
;MFTSQKFRKTKILFTTIAVLGATGYGYLTWRCYNLRKDLTDFELISKKKDSTRPSNEYYGINWGYRSDNTIELSFNTGDILLYDYKCINCLYPSEVVSCYIHKQKSEYTGVGFTFKTPKGLYVIYPHFGKVNISPYSEFLNRPYICKIKARSFLNPPVDITKKTIEFVAAIQKTQKSPDKEISKQKDQDTSQESSKFPMKIKNDKIIGQYFHHLGVLRVNPYMKVYDARDLDLDRPNIFHKKYMLDSGFIIRSSTSGDLKDNMNFK
;
A
#
# COMPACT_ATOMS: atom_id res chain seq x y z
N MET A 1 -2.93 -13.01 55.69
CA MET A 1 -3.12 -11.54 55.53
C MET A 1 -2.29 -10.92 54.38
N PHE A 2 -1.83 -11.68 53.37
CA PHE A 2 -0.94 -11.19 52.28
C PHE A 2 -1.62 -11.02 50.89
N THR A 3 -2.92 -11.32 50.78
CA THR A 3 -3.66 -11.27 49.51
C THR A 3 -4.14 -9.85 49.15
N SER A 4 -4.46 -9.00 50.13
CA SER A 4 -5.06 -7.67 49.90
C SER A 4 -4.11 -6.65 49.21
N GLN A 5 -2.82 -6.64 49.56
CA GLN A 5 -1.85 -5.69 48.97
C GLN A 5 -1.54 -5.99 47.50
N LYS A 6 -1.47 -7.28 47.10
CA LYS A 6 -1.22 -7.66 45.70
C LYS A 6 -2.38 -7.22 44.81
N PHE A 7 -3.63 -7.45 45.22
CA PHE A 7 -4.82 -7.03 44.47
C PHE A 7 -4.91 -5.51 44.25
N ARG A 8 -4.49 -4.69 45.22
CA ARG A 8 -4.53 -3.23 45.12
C ARG A 8 -3.52 -2.71 44.09
N LYS A 9 -2.31 -3.29 44.03
CA LYS A 9 -1.28 -2.93 43.05
C LYS A 9 -1.70 -3.29 41.62
N THR A 10 -2.32 -4.46 41.41
CA THR A 10 -2.80 -4.86 40.08
C THR A 10 -3.91 -3.95 39.56
N LYS A 11 -4.88 -3.57 40.42
CA LYS A 11 -5.96 -2.63 40.05
C LYS A 11 -5.43 -1.26 39.62
N ILE A 12 -4.48 -0.69 40.36
CA ILE A 12 -3.85 0.59 40.02
C ILE A 12 -3.14 0.51 38.66
N LEU A 13 -2.38 -0.56 38.42
CA LEU A 13 -1.69 -0.77 37.14
C LEU A 13 -2.70 -0.84 35.97
N PHE A 14 -3.78 -1.59 36.11
CA PHE A 14 -4.82 -1.69 35.08
C PHE A 14 -5.52 -0.36 34.83
N THR A 15 -5.85 0.42 35.86
CA THR A 15 -6.47 1.73 35.68
C THR A 15 -5.52 2.74 35.03
N THR A 16 -4.23 2.73 35.39
CA THR A 16 -3.24 3.61 34.76
C THR A 16 -3.05 3.27 33.28
N ILE A 17 -2.97 1.99 32.92
CA ILE A 17 -2.89 1.55 31.52
C ILE A 17 -4.17 1.95 30.76
N ALA A 18 -5.35 1.81 31.38
CA ALA A 18 -6.61 2.20 30.76
C ALA A 18 -6.70 3.72 30.52
N VAL A 19 -6.30 4.55 31.47
CA VAL A 19 -6.30 6.02 31.33
C VAL A 19 -5.28 6.48 30.29
N LEU A 20 -4.08 5.91 30.29
CA LEU A 20 -3.06 6.20 29.26
C LEU A 20 -3.52 5.75 27.87
N GLY A 21 -4.18 4.60 27.78
CA GLY A 21 -4.79 4.10 26.54
C GLY A 21 -5.90 5.02 26.03
N ALA A 22 -6.80 5.46 26.90
CA ALA A 22 -7.93 6.33 26.55
C ALA A 22 -7.45 7.72 26.10
N THR A 23 -6.49 8.32 26.82
CA THR A 23 -5.91 9.63 26.46
C THR A 23 -5.13 9.54 25.16
N GLY A 24 -4.32 8.50 24.96
CA GLY A 24 -3.59 8.26 23.71
C GLY A 24 -4.51 8.06 22.51
N TYR A 25 -5.55 7.23 22.64
CA TYR A 25 -6.52 7.00 21.58
C TYR A 25 -7.36 8.26 21.28
N GLY A 26 -7.72 9.03 22.32
CA GLY A 26 -8.42 10.32 22.17
C GLY A 26 -7.60 11.32 21.36
N TYR A 27 -6.30 11.46 21.66
CA TYR A 27 -5.39 12.30 20.88
C TYR A 27 -5.28 11.86 19.41
N LEU A 28 -5.10 10.56 19.17
CA LEU A 28 -5.06 10.03 17.80
C LEU A 28 -6.35 10.29 17.04
N THR A 29 -7.50 10.12 17.70
CA THR A 29 -8.81 10.37 17.08
C THR A 29 -8.98 11.84 16.68
N TRP A 30 -8.65 12.76 17.59
CA TRP A 30 -8.67 14.20 17.32
C TRP A 30 -7.73 14.59 16.17
N ARG A 31 -6.51 14.06 16.17
CA ARG A 31 -5.54 14.32 15.09
C ARG A 31 -6.01 13.80 13.75
N CYS A 32 -6.47 12.55 13.69
CA CYS A 32 -7.01 11.91 12.49
C CYS A 32 -8.26 12.65 11.97
N TYR A 33 -9.06 13.23 12.86
CA TYR A 33 -10.18 14.09 12.47
C TYR A 33 -9.69 15.37 11.77
N ASN A 34 -8.72 16.09 12.35
CA ASN A 34 -8.16 17.30 11.75
C ASN A 34 -7.48 17.02 10.41
N LEU A 35 -6.68 15.95 10.33
CA LEU A 35 -6.03 15.54 9.08
C LEU A 35 -7.03 15.26 7.96
N ARG A 36 -8.13 14.56 8.26
CA ARG A 36 -9.19 14.31 7.28
C ARG A 36 -9.84 15.60 6.82
N LYS A 37 -10.13 16.52 7.76
CA LYS A 37 -10.70 17.84 7.44
C LYS A 37 -9.79 18.59 6.46
N ASP A 38 -8.49 18.66 6.75
CA ASP A 38 -7.50 19.35 5.91
C ASP A 38 -7.34 18.72 4.51
N LEU A 39 -7.59 17.41 4.38
CA LEU A 39 -7.50 16.66 3.13
C LEU A 39 -8.82 16.60 2.35
N THR A 40 -9.93 16.96 2.96
CA THR A 40 -11.22 17.14 2.26
C THR A 40 -11.46 18.58 1.83
N ASP A 41 -10.65 19.51 2.33
CA ASP A 41 -10.73 20.92 1.99
C ASP A 41 -10.14 21.15 0.57
N PHE A 42 -11.03 21.11 -0.41
CA PHE A 42 -10.68 21.30 -1.83
C PHE A 42 -10.04 22.66 -2.10
N GLU A 43 -10.39 23.72 -1.37
CA GLU A 43 -9.76 25.03 -1.52
C GLU A 43 -8.31 24.98 -1.04
N LEU A 44 -8.07 24.32 0.08
CA LEU A 44 -6.72 24.14 0.63
C LEU A 44 -5.85 23.26 -0.28
N ILE A 45 -6.44 22.22 -0.90
CA ILE A 45 -5.77 21.36 -1.88
C ILE A 45 -5.47 22.15 -3.17
N SER A 46 -6.45 22.89 -3.68
CA SER A 46 -6.32 23.68 -4.90
C SER A 46 -5.27 24.78 -4.73
N LYS A 47 -5.25 25.47 -3.58
CA LYS A 47 -4.22 26.47 -3.24
C LYS A 47 -2.82 25.88 -3.16
N LYS A 48 -2.70 24.58 -2.84
CA LYS A 48 -1.44 23.82 -2.83
C LYS A 48 -1.13 23.15 -4.18
N LYS A 49 -1.94 23.37 -5.22
CA LYS A 49 -1.65 22.97 -6.59
C LYS A 49 -1.14 24.18 -7.37
N ASP A 50 -0.04 24.03 -8.08
CA ASP A 50 0.50 25.08 -8.94
C ASP A 50 -0.25 24.96 -10.25
N SER A 51 -1.34 25.72 -10.35
CA SER A 51 -2.19 25.81 -11.51
C SER A 51 -1.60 26.65 -12.64
N THR A 52 -0.41 27.25 -12.46
CA THR A 52 0.22 28.09 -13.49
C THR A 52 0.77 27.26 -14.66
N ARG A 53 0.83 25.94 -14.52
CA ARG A 53 1.31 25.01 -15.55
C ARG A 53 0.20 24.01 -15.91
N PRO A 54 -0.26 23.95 -17.18
CA PRO A 54 -1.29 23.00 -17.64
C PRO A 54 -0.94 21.54 -17.32
N SER A 55 0.36 21.23 -17.24
CA SER A 55 0.87 19.90 -16.96
C SER A 55 0.82 19.49 -15.48
N ASN A 56 0.64 20.41 -14.53
CA ASN A 56 0.60 20.11 -13.09
C ASN A 56 -0.73 19.51 -12.60
N GLU A 57 -1.72 19.38 -13.48
CA GLU A 57 -3.06 18.86 -13.16
C GLU A 57 -3.00 17.48 -12.49
N TYR A 58 -2.02 16.66 -12.88
CA TYR A 58 -1.89 15.27 -12.44
C TYR A 58 -0.91 15.05 -11.25
N TYR A 59 0.18 15.81 -11.14
CA TYR A 59 1.28 15.49 -10.21
C TYR A 59 1.44 16.46 -9.01
N GLY A 60 0.68 17.55 -8.94
CA GLY A 60 0.71 18.49 -7.81
C GLY A 60 2.06 19.21 -7.61
N ILE A 61 2.11 20.21 -6.72
CA ILE A 61 3.33 21.03 -6.48
C ILE A 61 4.48 20.20 -5.93
N ASN A 62 4.17 19.11 -5.22
CA ASN A 62 5.06 18.68 -4.16
C ASN A 62 6.40 18.12 -4.68
N TRP A 63 6.51 17.58 -5.91
CA TRP A 63 7.68 16.74 -6.26
C TRP A 63 8.27 16.90 -7.68
N GLY A 64 7.77 17.85 -8.48
CA GLY A 64 8.33 18.16 -9.80
C GLY A 64 7.82 17.26 -10.93
N TYR A 65 6.79 17.73 -11.63
CA TYR A 65 6.10 17.05 -12.73
C TYR A 65 7.01 16.35 -13.76
N ARG A 66 8.10 17.01 -14.21
CA ARG A 66 8.98 16.44 -15.24
C ARG A 66 9.63 15.14 -14.78
N SER A 67 10.06 15.09 -13.51
CA SER A 67 10.66 13.90 -12.92
C SER A 67 9.63 12.79 -12.76
N ASP A 68 8.43 13.10 -12.24
CA ASP A 68 7.37 12.12 -12.04
C ASP A 68 6.85 11.54 -13.38
N ASN A 69 6.72 12.35 -14.43
CA ASN A 69 6.31 11.88 -15.75
C ASN A 69 7.39 11.00 -16.41
N THR A 70 8.67 11.38 -16.33
CA THR A 70 9.77 10.53 -16.83
C THR A 70 9.83 9.20 -16.09
N ILE A 71 9.62 9.22 -14.77
CA ILE A 71 9.55 8.01 -13.95
C ILE A 71 8.34 7.15 -14.35
N GLU A 72 7.15 7.74 -14.52
CA GLU A 72 5.95 7.03 -15.01
C GLU A 72 6.22 6.29 -16.33
N LEU A 73 6.85 6.98 -17.28
CA LEU A 73 7.17 6.42 -18.60
C LEU A 73 8.19 5.26 -18.51
N SER A 74 9.12 5.33 -17.55
CA SER A 74 10.16 4.31 -17.35
C SER A 74 9.62 2.98 -16.79
N PHE A 75 8.48 2.99 -16.12
CA PHE A 75 7.90 1.78 -15.54
C PHE A 75 7.34 0.83 -16.59
N ASN A 76 7.51 -0.46 -16.32
CA ASN A 76 6.90 -1.59 -17.01
C ASN A 76 5.88 -2.28 -16.10
N THR A 77 5.05 -3.16 -16.66
CA THR A 77 4.13 -3.97 -15.86
C THR A 77 4.91 -4.96 -15.00
N GLY A 78 4.59 -5.00 -13.71
CA GLY A 78 5.20 -5.90 -12.73
C GLY A 78 6.44 -5.37 -12.03
N ASP A 79 6.84 -4.12 -12.30
CA ASP A 79 7.80 -3.42 -11.45
C ASP A 79 7.22 -3.26 -10.03
N ILE A 80 8.11 -3.27 -9.05
CA ILE A 80 7.79 -3.30 -7.63
C ILE A 80 7.99 -1.90 -7.05
N LEU A 81 7.01 -1.45 -6.28
CA LEU A 81 7.08 -0.21 -5.51
C LEU A 81 7.12 -0.55 -4.02
N LEU A 82 8.27 -0.35 -3.38
CA LEU A 82 8.42 -0.42 -1.93
C LEU A 82 8.11 0.97 -1.37
N TYR A 83 7.13 1.10 -0.49
CA TYR A 83 6.72 2.40 0.04
C TYR A 83 6.60 2.42 1.55
N ASP A 84 6.94 3.56 2.12
CA ASP A 84 6.83 3.85 3.55
C ASP A 84 5.76 4.91 3.79
N TYR A 85 5.00 4.71 4.86
CA TYR A 85 4.04 5.65 5.37
C TYR A 85 4.62 6.46 6.54
N LYS A 86 4.35 7.76 6.55
CA LYS A 86 4.43 8.57 7.76
C LYS A 86 3.23 8.18 8.61
N CYS A 87 3.37 7.15 9.46
CA CYS A 87 2.26 6.50 10.18
C CYS A 87 1.36 7.48 10.94
N ILE A 88 1.92 8.58 11.44
CA ILE A 88 1.19 9.60 12.16
C ILE A 88 0.27 10.47 11.26
N ASN A 89 0.40 10.34 9.95
CA ASN A 89 -0.43 10.99 8.93
C ASN A 89 -1.50 10.04 8.34
N CYS A 90 -1.65 8.83 8.88
CA CYS A 90 -2.78 7.97 8.52
C CYS A 90 -4.11 8.57 8.98
N LEU A 91 -5.21 8.24 8.29
CA LEU A 91 -6.49 8.95 8.42
C LEU A 91 -7.37 8.41 9.54
N TYR A 92 -7.08 7.21 10.02
CA TYR A 92 -7.83 6.55 11.09
C TYR A 92 -6.88 6.04 12.18
N PRO A 93 -7.28 6.11 13.47
CA PRO A 93 -6.44 5.61 14.56
C PRO A 93 -5.99 4.15 14.39
N SER A 94 -6.87 3.28 13.88
CA SER A 94 -6.56 1.88 13.60
C SER A 94 -5.46 1.71 12.55
N GLU A 95 -5.44 2.58 11.54
CA GLU A 95 -4.41 2.61 10.51
C GLU A 95 -3.07 3.08 11.07
N VAL A 96 -3.08 4.12 11.91
CA VAL A 96 -1.87 4.63 12.60
C VAL A 96 -1.22 3.49 13.39
N VAL A 97 -2.01 2.77 14.21
CA VAL A 97 -1.53 1.64 15.01
C VAL A 97 -1.00 0.53 14.12
N SER A 98 -1.76 0.13 13.10
CA SER A 98 -1.35 -0.92 12.16
C SER A 98 -0.04 -0.56 11.46
N CYS A 99 0.11 0.70 11.04
CA CYS A 99 1.32 1.21 10.41
C CYS A 99 2.54 1.09 11.34
N TYR A 100 2.43 1.52 12.60
CA TYR A 100 3.55 1.40 13.55
C TYR A 100 3.94 -0.06 13.81
N ILE A 101 2.96 -0.98 13.89
CA ILE A 101 3.24 -2.42 14.04
C ILE A 101 4.00 -2.96 12.81
N HIS A 102 3.63 -2.54 11.60
CA HIS A 102 4.33 -2.95 10.38
C HIS A 102 5.74 -2.36 10.30
N LYS A 103 5.90 -1.08 10.66
CA LYS A 103 7.18 -0.36 10.61
C LYS A 103 8.24 -0.93 11.55
N GLN A 104 7.84 -1.51 12.68
CA GLN A 104 8.78 -2.23 13.57
C GLN A 104 9.45 -3.43 12.89
N LYS A 105 8.81 -4.00 11.86
CA LYS A 105 9.33 -5.18 11.16
C LYS A 105 10.16 -4.78 9.96
N SER A 106 9.83 -3.71 9.26
CA SER A 106 10.39 -3.38 7.94
C SER A 106 10.60 -1.88 7.78
N GLU A 107 11.65 -1.49 7.06
CA GLU A 107 11.87 -0.09 6.68
C GLU A 107 10.70 0.45 5.84
N TYR A 108 10.13 -0.39 4.98
CA TYR A 108 8.97 -0.06 4.17
C TYR A 108 7.71 -0.66 4.79
N THR A 109 6.66 0.15 4.88
CA THR A 109 5.35 -0.28 5.40
C THR A 109 4.55 -1.15 4.43
N GLY A 110 4.84 -1.07 3.14
CA GLY A 110 4.10 -1.82 2.13
C GLY A 110 4.82 -1.99 0.81
N VAL A 111 4.20 -2.82 -0.03
CA VAL A 111 4.67 -3.18 -1.36
C VAL A 111 3.50 -3.00 -2.31
N GLY A 112 3.76 -2.44 -3.48
CA GLY A 112 2.85 -2.40 -4.60
C GLY A 112 3.56 -2.91 -5.84
N PHE A 113 2.79 -3.11 -6.89
CA PHE A 113 3.34 -3.41 -8.21
C PHE A 113 2.59 -2.66 -9.29
N THR A 114 3.31 -2.36 -10.36
CA THR A 114 2.82 -1.55 -11.47
C THR A 114 2.03 -2.40 -12.47
N PHE A 115 1.05 -1.77 -13.10
CA PHE A 115 0.26 -2.34 -14.18
C PHE A 115 0.09 -1.29 -15.27
N LYS A 116 0.81 -1.46 -16.38
CA LYS A 116 0.80 -0.55 -17.52
C LYS A 116 -0.27 -0.98 -18.51
N THR A 117 -1.12 -0.04 -18.90
CA THR A 117 -2.18 -0.24 -19.89
C THR A 117 -2.09 0.85 -20.96
N PRO A 118 -2.82 0.72 -22.09
CA PRO A 118 -2.94 1.82 -23.06
C PRO A 118 -3.51 3.13 -22.47
N LYS A 119 -4.23 3.04 -21.33
CA LYS A 119 -4.81 4.21 -20.65
C LYS A 119 -3.84 4.91 -19.68
N GLY A 120 -2.71 4.28 -19.36
CA GLY A 120 -1.74 4.81 -18.41
C GLY A 120 -1.20 3.76 -17.43
N LEU A 121 -0.42 4.24 -16.47
CA LEU A 121 0.19 3.44 -15.41
C LEU A 121 -0.70 3.38 -14.16
N TYR A 122 -0.97 2.17 -13.69
CA TYR A 122 -1.68 1.91 -12.45
C TYR A 122 -0.76 1.25 -11.43
N VAL A 123 -1.05 1.46 -10.15
CA VAL A 123 -0.39 0.78 -9.04
C VAL A 123 -1.41 -0.07 -8.32
N ILE A 124 -1.07 -1.34 -8.09
CA ILE A 124 -1.85 -2.29 -7.31
C ILE A 124 -1.14 -2.47 -5.98
N TYR A 125 -1.83 -2.16 -4.88
CA TYR A 125 -1.21 -2.15 -3.55
C TYR A 125 -2.23 -2.42 -2.44
N PRO A 126 -1.84 -3.12 -1.37
CA PRO A 126 -2.63 -3.24 -0.16
C PRO A 126 -2.53 -1.94 0.66
N HIS A 127 -3.66 -1.45 1.14
CA HIS A 127 -3.75 -0.37 2.10
C HIS A 127 -4.71 -0.80 3.20
N PHE A 128 -4.17 -1.01 4.41
CA PHE A 128 -4.92 -1.35 5.62
C PHE A 128 -6.03 -2.39 5.43
N GLY A 129 -5.67 -3.53 4.82
CA GLY A 129 -6.59 -4.64 4.63
C GLY A 129 -7.52 -4.50 3.43
N LYS A 130 -7.32 -3.51 2.55
CA LYS A 130 -8.00 -3.39 1.24
C LYS A 130 -6.97 -3.38 0.12
N VAL A 131 -7.26 -4.04 -0.99
CA VAL A 131 -6.44 -3.95 -2.21
C VAL A 131 -6.97 -2.79 -3.05
N ASN A 132 -6.11 -1.85 -3.39
CA ASN A 132 -6.44 -0.71 -4.24
C ASN A 132 -5.75 -0.86 -5.58
N ILE A 133 -6.42 -0.35 -6.61
CA ILE A 133 -5.89 -0.18 -7.95
C ILE A 133 -6.14 1.28 -8.29
N SER A 134 -5.10 2.09 -8.32
CA SER A 134 -5.22 3.52 -8.62
C SER A 134 -4.22 3.94 -9.69
N PRO A 135 -4.49 5.01 -10.45
CA PRO A 135 -3.47 5.64 -11.30
C PRO A 135 -2.20 5.94 -10.50
N TYR A 136 -1.05 5.90 -11.15
CA TYR A 136 0.25 6.19 -10.53
C TYR A 136 0.27 7.58 -9.89
N SER A 137 -0.23 8.59 -10.59
CA SER A 137 -0.40 9.96 -10.08
C SER A 137 -1.24 10.03 -8.80
N GLU A 138 -2.35 9.28 -8.72
CA GLU A 138 -3.18 9.23 -7.51
C GLU A 138 -2.45 8.51 -6.36
N PHE A 139 -1.76 7.40 -6.65
CA PHE A 139 -0.94 6.69 -5.67
C PHE A 139 0.13 7.63 -5.08
N LEU A 140 0.83 8.36 -5.94
CA LEU A 140 1.80 9.38 -5.57
C LEU A 140 1.19 10.51 -4.73
N ASN A 141 -0.04 10.93 -4.99
CA ASN A 141 -0.65 12.03 -4.24
C ASN A 141 -1.14 11.65 -2.84
N ARG A 142 -0.93 10.41 -2.39
CA ARG A 142 -1.35 9.98 -1.05
C ARG A 142 -0.55 10.70 0.05
N PRO A 143 -1.23 11.42 0.96
CA PRO A 143 -0.60 12.36 1.88
C PRO A 143 0.27 11.71 2.96
N TYR A 144 0.12 10.40 3.15
CA TYR A 144 0.87 9.61 4.11
C TYR A 144 2.07 8.89 3.51
N ILE A 145 2.26 8.84 2.19
CA ILE A 145 3.44 8.20 1.59
C ILE A 145 4.63 9.15 1.68
N CYS A 146 5.67 8.75 2.41
CA CYS A 146 6.88 9.57 2.62
C CYS A 146 8.12 9.04 1.91
N LYS A 147 8.16 7.75 1.57
CA LYS A 147 9.28 7.15 0.83
C LYS A 147 8.75 6.19 -0.20
N ILE A 148 9.36 6.18 -1.39
CA ILE A 148 9.06 5.20 -2.43
C ILE A 148 10.38 4.79 -3.10
N LYS A 149 10.65 3.49 -3.13
CA LYS A 149 11.73 2.87 -3.89
C LYS A 149 11.11 1.98 -4.96
N ALA A 150 11.50 2.19 -6.20
CA ALA A 150 11.14 1.36 -7.33
C ALA A 150 12.18 0.26 -7.53
N ARG A 151 11.73 -0.92 -7.96
CA ARG A 151 12.60 -2.01 -8.43
C ARG A 151 11.99 -2.69 -9.65
N SER A 152 12.84 -3.14 -10.56
CA SER A 152 12.43 -3.85 -11.77
C SER A 152 13.02 -5.25 -11.80
N PHE A 153 12.32 -6.16 -12.47
CA PHE A 153 12.89 -7.47 -12.80
C PHE A 153 13.99 -7.31 -13.84
N LEU A 154 15.21 -7.78 -13.53
CA LEU A 154 16.27 -7.90 -14.53
C LEU A 154 15.92 -8.95 -15.59
N ASN A 155 15.26 -10.03 -15.15
CA ASN A 155 14.78 -11.12 -15.98
C ASN A 155 13.26 -11.24 -15.78
N PRO A 156 12.42 -10.47 -16.50
CA PRO A 156 10.99 -10.49 -16.28
C PRO A 156 10.38 -11.85 -16.63
N PRO A 157 9.38 -12.32 -15.86
CA PRO A 157 8.56 -13.47 -16.22
C PRO A 157 7.96 -13.35 -17.63
N VAL A 158 7.93 -14.47 -18.35
CA VAL A 158 7.22 -14.57 -19.63
C VAL A 158 5.75 -14.25 -19.41
N ASP A 159 5.18 -13.46 -20.32
CA ASP A 159 3.77 -13.03 -20.30
C ASP A 159 3.35 -12.22 -19.06
N ILE A 160 4.27 -11.49 -18.42
CA ILE A 160 3.98 -10.69 -17.22
C ILE A 160 2.76 -9.77 -17.40
N THR A 161 2.61 -9.15 -18.56
CA THR A 161 1.46 -8.28 -18.87
C THR A 161 0.16 -9.07 -18.89
N LYS A 162 0.11 -10.20 -19.60
CA LYS A 162 -1.09 -11.05 -19.69
C LYS A 162 -1.51 -11.58 -18.33
N LYS A 163 -0.57 -12.13 -17.56
CA LYS A 163 -0.83 -12.62 -16.20
C LYS A 163 -1.28 -11.49 -15.26
N THR A 164 -0.72 -10.30 -15.38
CA THR A 164 -1.17 -9.15 -14.57
C THR A 164 -2.60 -8.75 -14.93
N ILE A 165 -2.99 -8.78 -16.20
CA ILE A 165 -4.39 -8.54 -16.63
C ILE A 165 -5.34 -9.57 -16.00
N GLU A 166 -5.00 -10.86 -16.08
CA GLU A 166 -5.79 -11.94 -15.48
C GLU A 166 -5.96 -11.74 -13.96
N PHE A 167 -4.87 -11.38 -13.28
CA PHE A 167 -4.88 -11.10 -11.85
C PHE A 167 -5.74 -9.89 -11.48
N VAL A 168 -5.62 -8.79 -12.21
CA VAL A 168 -6.43 -7.57 -12.00
C VAL A 168 -7.92 -7.88 -12.21
N ALA A 169 -8.27 -8.64 -13.24
CA ALA A 169 -9.64 -9.07 -13.47
C ALA A 169 -10.18 -9.92 -12.30
N ALA A 170 -9.36 -10.80 -11.71
CA ALA A 170 -9.73 -11.58 -10.52
C ALA A 170 -9.96 -10.69 -9.27
N ILE A 171 -9.12 -9.67 -9.06
CA ILE A 171 -9.33 -8.68 -7.97
C ILE A 171 -10.66 -7.97 -8.15
N GLN A 172 -10.92 -7.44 -9.34
CA GLN A 172 -12.13 -6.67 -9.64
C GLN A 172 -13.40 -7.52 -9.51
N LYS A 173 -13.36 -8.80 -9.92
CA LYS A 173 -14.48 -9.75 -9.71
C LYS A 173 -14.75 -9.95 -8.21
N THR A 174 -13.71 -10.11 -7.40
CA THR A 174 -13.85 -10.31 -5.95
C THR A 174 -14.43 -9.07 -5.26
N GLN A 175 -14.05 -7.87 -5.70
CA GLN A 175 -14.53 -6.60 -5.13
C GLN A 175 -16.00 -6.28 -5.48
N LYS A 176 -16.51 -6.79 -6.60
CA LYS A 176 -17.91 -6.58 -7.04
C LYS A 176 -18.94 -7.49 -6.35
N SER A 177 -18.49 -8.50 -5.58
CA SER A 177 -19.35 -9.55 -5.01
C SER A 177 -19.76 -9.45 -3.52
N PRO A 178 -19.61 -8.35 -2.76
CA PRO A 178 -20.01 -8.38 -1.34
C PRO A 178 -21.54 -8.38 -1.11
N ASP A 179 -22.35 -7.84 -2.04
CA ASP A 179 -23.79 -7.60 -1.80
C ASP A 179 -24.76 -8.58 -2.49
N LYS A 180 -24.27 -9.58 -3.24
CA LYS A 180 -25.14 -10.49 -4.03
C LYS A 180 -25.10 -11.97 -3.65
N GLU A 181 -24.24 -12.39 -2.71
CA GLU A 181 -24.09 -13.81 -2.36
C GLU A 181 -25.04 -14.31 -1.25
N ILE A 182 -26.05 -13.54 -0.82
CA ILE A 182 -27.09 -14.05 0.09
C ILE A 182 -28.30 -14.67 -0.67
N SER A 183 -28.47 -14.44 -1.97
CA SER A 183 -29.72 -14.83 -2.66
C SER A 183 -29.62 -15.81 -3.83
N LYS A 184 -28.44 -16.25 -4.25
CA LYS A 184 -28.32 -17.19 -5.40
C LYS A 184 -27.24 -18.23 -5.20
N GLN A 185 -27.48 -19.15 -4.27
CA GLN A 185 -26.75 -20.42 -4.22
C GLN A 185 -27.74 -21.59 -4.29
N LYS A 186 -28.53 -21.60 -5.37
CA LYS A 186 -29.01 -22.81 -6.02
C LYS A 186 -28.95 -22.56 -7.53
N ASP A 187 -28.45 -23.56 -8.23
CA ASP A 187 -28.47 -23.74 -9.68
C ASP A 187 -27.44 -22.93 -10.48
N GLN A 188 -26.28 -23.54 -10.72
CA GLN A 188 -25.97 -24.18 -12.02
C GLN A 188 -24.49 -24.55 -12.12
N ASP A 189 -24.25 -25.86 -12.20
CA ASP A 189 -23.16 -26.42 -12.97
C ASP A 189 -23.42 -26.15 -14.46
N THR A 190 -22.41 -25.68 -15.19
CA THR A 190 -21.89 -26.29 -16.44
C THR A 190 -20.85 -25.35 -17.09
N SER A 191 -19.65 -25.91 -17.21
CA SER A 191 -18.46 -25.56 -18.00
C SER A 191 -18.41 -24.27 -18.86
N GLN A 192 -17.37 -23.47 -18.61
CA GLN A 192 -16.41 -23.08 -19.66
C GLN A 192 -14.99 -22.96 -19.09
N GLU A 193 -14.08 -23.66 -19.74
CA GLU A 193 -12.67 -23.80 -19.41
C GLU A 193 -11.89 -22.60 -19.96
N SER A 194 -11.62 -21.61 -19.11
CA SER A 194 -10.57 -20.60 -19.35
C SER A 194 -9.94 -20.26 -18.00
N SER A 195 -8.64 -20.56 -17.88
CA SER A 195 -7.74 -20.30 -16.75
C SER A 195 -8.44 -20.05 -15.41
N LYS A 196 -8.92 -21.12 -14.75
CA LYS A 196 -9.48 -21.02 -13.40
C LYS A 196 -8.38 -20.47 -12.49
N PHE A 197 -8.56 -19.24 -12.04
CA PHE A 197 -7.90 -18.70 -10.85
C PHE A 197 -8.92 -18.85 -9.71
N PRO A 198 -9.10 -20.05 -9.10
CA PRO A 198 -10.23 -20.34 -8.21
C PRO A 198 -10.00 -19.85 -6.78
N MET A 199 -9.03 -18.97 -6.52
CA MET A 199 -8.63 -18.62 -5.16
C MET A 199 -9.13 -17.25 -4.76
N LYS A 200 -9.89 -17.22 -3.64
CA LYS A 200 -10.27 -16.00 -2.94
C LYS A 200 -9.00 -15.20 -2.63
N ILE A 201 -8.88 -14.05 -3.27
CA ILE A 201 -7.75 -13.14 -3.06
C ILE A 201 -7.84 -12.61 -1.64
N LYS A 202 -6.79 -12.82 -0.85
CA LYS A 202 -6.73 -12.34 0.53
C LYS A 202 -5.84 -11.10 0.55
N ASN A 203 -6.36 -10.01 1.10
CA ASN A 203 -5.72 -8.69 1.01
C ASN A 203 -4.35 -8.65 1.69
N ASP A 204 -4.16 -9.41 2.78
CA ASP A 204 -2.88 -9.55 3.50
C ASP A 204 -1.85 -10.39 2.73
N LYS A 205 -2.26 -11.13 1.70
CA LYS A 205 -1.40 -12.03 0.91
C LYS A 205 -1.33 -11.64 -0.57
N ILE A 206 -1.86 -10.48 -0.96
CA ILE A 206 -1.99 -10.07 -2.36
C ILE A 206 -0.65 -10.12 -3.12
N ILE A 207 0.43 -9.69 -2.47
CA ILE A 207 1.78 -9.66 -3.05
C ILE A 207 2.28 -11.07 -3.33
N GLY A 208 2.13 -11.98 -2.36
CA GLY A 208 2.46 -13.39 -2.54
C GLY A 208 1.63 -14.05 -3.62
N GLN A 209 0.32 -13.80 -3.63
CA GLN A 209 -0.60 -14.34 -4.62
C GLN A 209 -0.27 -13.87 -6.03
N TYR A 210 0.12 -12.59 -6.19
CA TYR A 210 0.56 -12.05 -7.46
C TYR A 210 1.83 -12.75 -7.97
N PHE A 211 2.89 -12.80 -7.14
CA PHE A 211 4.14 -13.46 -7.52
C PHE A 211 3.98 -14.98 -7.74
N HIS A 212 3.07 -15.62 -7.03
CA HIS A 212 2.71 -17.00 -7.31
C HIS A 212 2.06 -17.14 -8.69
N HIS A 213 1.11 -16.26 -9.02
CA HIS A 213 0.45 -16.24 -10.33
C HIS A 213 1.45 -16.03 -11.47
N LEU A 214 2.45 -15.15 -11.26
CA LEU A 214 3.55 -14.98 -12.21
C LEU A 214 4.43 -16.23 -12.35
N GLY A 215 4.42 -17.14 -11.39
CA GLY A 215 5.29 -18.32 -11.34
C GLY A 215 6.72 -17.96 -10.94
N VAL A 216 6.88 -16.95 -10.07
CA VAL A 216 8.22 -16.52 -9.59
C VAL A 216 8.57 -17.06 -8.21
N LEU A 217 7.58 -17.46 -7.42
CA LEU A 217 7.80 -17.93 -6.05
C LEU A 217 8.24 -19.40 -5.99
N ARG A 218 9.22 -19.67 -5.14
CA ARG A 218 9.62 -21.03 -4.75
C ARG A 218 8.70 -21.68 -3.72
N VAL A 219 8.08 -20.84 -2.90
CA VAL A 219 7.33 -21.25 -1.71
C VAL A 219 5.87 -20.97 -1.94
N ASN A 220 5.02 -21.82 -1.40
CA ASN A 220 3.58 -21.62 -1.42
C ASN A 220 3.21 -20.27 -0.76
N PRO A 221 2.50 -19.37 -1.49
CA PRO A 221 2.20 -18.01 -1.02
C PRO A 221 1.24 -17.96 0.18
N TYR A 222 0.64 -19.09 0.54
CA TYR A 222 -0.30 -19.19 1.65
C TYR A 222 0.40 -19.48 2.98
N MET A 223 1.66 -19.93 2.97
CA MET A 223 2.38 -20.31 4.18
C MET A 223 3.14 -19.16 4.87
N LYS A 224 3.50 -18.09 4.14
CA LYS A 224 4.23 -16.94 4.69
C LYS A 224 3.62 -15.63 4.17
N VAL A 225 3.46 -14.65 5.06
CA VAL A 225 3.20 -13.27 4.64
C VAL A 225 4.52 -12.68 4.16
N TYR A 226 4.55 -12.20 2.92
CA TYR A 226 5.73 -11.56 2.35
C TYR A 226 5.78 -10.11 2.81
N ASP A 227 6.88 -9.72 3.44
CA ASP A 227 7.12 -8.35 3.81
C ASP A 227 7.95 -7.62 2.74
N ALA A 228 8.06 -6.30 2.88
CA ALA A 228 8.82 -5.49 1.94
C ALA A 228 10.34 -5.78 2.01
N ARG A 229 10.85 -6.26 3.16
CA ARG A 229 12.27 -6.61 3.32
C ARG A 229 12.66 -7.79 2.44
N ASP A 230 11.79 -8.80 2.36
CA ASP A 230 11.99 -9.95 1.48
C ASP A 230 12.20 -9.52 0.01
N LEU A 231 11.62 -8.37 -0.39
CA LEU A 231 11.65 -7.81 -1.74
C LEU A 231 12.64 -6.65 -1.92
N ASP A 232 13.36 -6.25 -0.88
CA ASP A 232 14.40 -5.20 -0.95
C ASP A 232 15.81 -5.78 -1.16
N LEU A 233 15.94 -7.10 -1.25
CA LEU A 233 17.18 -7.81 -1.60
C LEU A 233 17.31 -7.99 -3.11
N ASP A 234 18.51 -7.85 -3.69
CA ASP A 234 18.77 -8.09 -5.14
C ASP A 234 18.34 -9.49 -5.60
N ARG A 235 18.43 -10.46 -4.69
CA ARG A 235 17.94 -11.82 -4.86
C ARG A 235 16.99 -12.16 -3.72
N PRO A 236 15.69 -11.86 -3.85
CA PRO A 236 14.69 -12.29 -2.88
C PRO A 236 14.77 -13.80 -2.67
N ASN A 237 14.99 -14.26 -1.44
CA ASN A 237 15.10 -15.70 -1.13
C ASN A 237 13.85 -16.49 -1.53
N ILE A 238 12.73 -15.78 -1.61
CA ILE A 238 11.41 -16.29 -1.99
C ILE A 238 11.27 -16.55 -3.49
N PHE A 239 12.12 -15.95 -4.34
CA PHE A 239 12.07 -16.11 -5.79
C PHE A 239 12.89 -17.30 -6.27
N HIS A 240 12.50 -17.90 -7.40
CA HIS A 240 13.37 -18.84 -8.10
C HIS A 240 14.68 -18.15 -8.50
N LYS A 241 15.80 -18.88 -8.45
CA LYS A 241 17.17 -18.42 -8.75
C LYS A 241 17.30 -17.62 -10.06
N LYS A 242 16.43 -17.87 -11.04
CA LYS A 242 16.45 -17.19 -12.35
C LYS A 242 15.90 -15.76 -12.32
N TYR A 243 15.10 -15.42 -11.33
CA TYR A 243 14.51 -14.09 -11.19
C TYR A 243 15.36 -13.25 -10.23
N MET A 244 15.76 -12.08 -10.70
CA MET A 244 16.54 -11.11 -9.95
C MET A 244 15.87 -9.75 -10.07
N LEU A 245 16.02 -8.94 -9.03
CA LEU A 245 15.61 -7.54 -9.03
C LEU A 245 16.84 -6.66 -9.22
N ASP A 246 16.67 -5.53 -9.89
CA ASP A 246 17.70 -4.48 -9.94
C ASP A 246 17.93 -3.88 -8.53
N SER A 247 18.99 -3.07 -8.34
CA SER A 247 19.23 -2.41 -7.04
C SER A 247 18.09 -1.46 -6.62
N GLY A 248 17.23 -1.11 -7.57
CA GLY A 248 16.19 -0.12 -7.44
C GLY A 248 16.70 1.31 -7.45
N PHE A 249 15.76 2.24 -7.55
CA PHE A 249 16.00 3.68 -7.41
C PHE A 249 14.95 4.32 -6.50
N ILE A 250 15.35 5.38 -5.80
CA ILE A 250 14.45 6.12 -4.91
C ILE A 250 13.68 7.13 -5.75
N ILE A 251 12.36 6.97 -5.81
CA ILE A 251 11.44 7.96 -6.39
C ILE A 251 11.25 9.11 -5.39
N ARG A 252 11.10 8.78 -4.10
CA ARG A 252 10.82 9.74 -3.03
C ARG A 252 11.54 9.37 -1.75
N SER A 253 12.07 10.38 -1.06
CA SER A 253 12.67 10.24 0.27
C SER A 253 11.92 11.07 1.31
N SER A 254 12.05 10.69 2.58
CA SER A 254 11.45 11.41 3.71
C SER A 254 11.85 12.89 3.75
N THR A 255 13.09 13.19 3.33
CA THR A 255 13.64 14.56 3.23
C THR A 255 12.90 15.43 2.23
N SER A 256 12.31 14.83 1.20
CA SER A 256 11.52 15.56 0.23
C SER A 256 10.32 16.16 0.98
N GLY A 257 9.57 15.34 1.75
CA GLY A 257 8.36 15.73 2.49
C GLY A 257 8.49 16.97 3.38
N ASP A 258 9.64 17.17 3.99
CA ASP A 258 9.90 18.25 4.95
C ASP A 258 10.18 19.61 4.29
N LEU A 259 10.40 19.67 2.96
CA LEU A 259 10.44 20.94 2.23
C LEU A 259 9.13 21.71 2.36
N LYS A 260 8.01 21.01 2.63
CA LYS A 260 6.68 21.60 2.79
C LYS A 260 6.52 22.38 4.10
N ASP A 261 7.19 21.93 5.17
CA ASP A 261 7.14 22.59 6.48
C ASP A 261 8.07 23.83 6.52
N ASN A 262 9.10 23.83 5.69
CA ASN A 262 10.05 24.95 5.55
C ASN A 262 9.67 25.99 4.48
N MET A 263 8.65 25.73 3.64
CA MET A 263 8.11 26.69 2.67
C MET A 263 6.90 27.48 3.20
N ASN A 264 6.75 27.60 4.52
CA ASN A 264 6.05 28.75 5.10
C ASN A 264 6.91 30.00 4.86
N PHE A 265 6.88 30.51 3.62
CA PHE A 265 7.33 31.86 3.32
C PHE A 265 6.53 32.81 4.21
N LYS A 266 7.25 33.54 5.07
CA LYS A 266 6.76 34.75 5.73
C LYS A 266 6.25 35.75 4.71
#